data_AF-A0A9N8E1Z1-F1
#
_entry.id   AF-A0A9N8E1Z1-F1
#
_cell.length_a   1.000
_cell.length_b   1.000
_cell.length_c   1.000
_cell.angle_alpha   90.00
_cell.angle_beta   90.00
_cell.angle_gamma   90.00
#
_symmetry.space_group_name_H-M   'P 1'
#
loop_
_entity.id
_entity.type
_entity.pdbx_description
1 polymer ?
#
loop_
_entity_poly.entity_id
_entity_poly.type
_entity_poly.pdbx_seq_one_letter_code
_entity_poly.pdbx_strand_id
1 'polypeptide(L)'
;MYSSMFLVSKFSGGSPDETRDPPPNDARRVGELPPKILGSLRTSASKAEEIIQRNTMALKRAIDMNNSSMNSEDDSSAELSVEHYGIPTAAKSYDSSRKESTRLSAEVTIRSLSQALVGVQADHAKLQESCDKANQQLATSQQQIKTLEATLKERDETVASLQEAMEAGAATEQSETDVEQAEARIRSILNEKELLEATLHEKDQTIASLQKSLSGKKTVAEQVAGRLGAVMKQQEQLEATLQERNQTIADLKASQTESTRVHAPREADLQEHVEAVLQPTDTDVEDVRKERDEAVECLEKAMALQERVEAELQQRNETIASLRDSLATQSTAVQQVEERLREALLQQEQLEQELDRVLKKNRPWWQCR
;
A
#
# COMPACT_ATOMS: atom_id res chain seq x y z
N MET A 1 59.34 -78.85 -31.38
CA MET A 1 58.52 -78.86 -30.16
C MET A 1 57.92 -77.48 -29.99
N TYR A 2 56.58 -77.46 -29.94
CA TYR A 2 55.56 -76.41 -29.79
C TYR A 2 55.91 -74.92 -29.65
N SER A 3 55.05 -73.97 -29.97
CA SER A 3 53.92 -73.80 -30.92
C SER A 3 53.37 -72.41 -30.58
N SER A 4 53.14 -71.60 -31.61
CA SER A 4 52.31 -70.39 -31.54
C SER A 4 50.86 -70.74 -31.21
N MET A 5 50.15 -69.89 -30.45
CA MET A 5 48.91 -69.18 -30.86
C MET A 5 48.05 -68.67 -29.67
N PHE A 6 47.63 -67.40 -29.80
CA PHE A 6 46.35 -66.75 -29.45
C PHE A 6 45.62 -67.02 -28.11
N LEU A 7 45.17 -65.93 -27.47
CA LEU A 7 43.82 -65.64 -26.93
C LEU A 7 43.85 -64.20 -26.36
N VAL A 8 43.29 -63.17 -27.00
CA VAL A 8 41.88 -62.73 -26.92
C VAL A 8 41.31 -62.82 -25.50
N SER A 9 41.25 -61.68 -24.79
CA SER A 9 40.38 -61.54 -23.62
C SER A 9 39.36 -60.43 -23.85
N LYS A 10 38.10 -60.83 -23.74
CA LYS A 10 36.88 -60.06 -23.95
C LYS A 10 36.66 -59.14 -22.73
N PHE A 11 36.38 -57.86 -22.96
CA PHE A 11 35.57 -57.07 -22.02
C PHE A 11 34.15 -57.02 -22.57
N SER A 12 33.27 -57.80 -21.94
CA SER A 12 31.83 -57.81 -22.19
C SER A 12 31.14 -57.39 -20.90
N GLY A 13 30.30 -56.35 -21.02
CA GLY A 13 29.09 -56.05 -20.27
C GLY A 13 29.05 -56.35 -18.76
N GLY A 14 28.93 -55.27 -17.99
CA GLY A 14 28.40 -55.29 -16.63
C GLY A 14 27.97 -53.90 -16.20
N SER A 15 26.77 -53.49 -16.59
CA SER A 15 25.99 -52.52 -15.80
C SER A 15 25.61 -53.19 -14.48
N PRO A 16 25.68 -52.44 -13.37
CA PRO A 16 24.60 -52.47 -12.42
C PRO A 16 24.03 -51.06 -12.29
N ASP A 17 22.81 -50.92 -12.78
CA ASP A 17 21.83 -49.99 -12.25
C ASP A 17 21.54 -50.43 -10.81
N GLU A 18 21.98 -49.64 -9.83
CA GLU A 18 21.48 -49.72 -8.46
C GLU A 18 21.54 -48.32 -7.84
N THR A 19 20.40 -47.65 -7.96
CA THR A 19 19.88 -46.64 -7.05
C THR A 19 20.37 -46.85 -5.62
N ARG A 20 21.42 -46.13 -5.24
CA ARG A 20 21.77 -45.86 -3.84
C ARG A 20 21.58 -44.38 -3.60
N ASP A 21 20.45 -44.06 -2.98
CA ASP A 21 20.25 -42.76 -2.34
C ASP A 21 21.39 -42.52 -1.33
N PRO A 22 22.15 -41.41 -1.45
CA PRO A 22 23.10 -41.04 -0.43
C PRO A 22 22.34 -40.65 0.86
N PRO A 23 22.92 -40.90 2.05
CA PRO A 23 22.26 -40.65 3.32
C PRO A 23 21.95 -39.15 3.49
N PRO A 24 20.81 -38.78 4.07
CA PRO A 24 20.49 -37.38 4.31
C PRO A 24 21.19 -36.97 5.62
N ASN A 25 22.38 -36.38 5.54
CA ASN A 25 22.78 -35.50 6.64
C ASN A 25 23.85 -34.46 6.28
N ASP A 26 23.51 -33.23 6.68
CA ASP A 26 24.42 -32.16 7.11
C ASP A 26 25.20 -31.33 6.09
N ALA A 27 24.68 -31.16 4.87
CA ALA A 27 24.92 -29.92 4.12
C ALA A 27 24.10 -28.75 4.71
N ARG A 28 24.32 -28.43 5.99
CA ARG A 28 23.79 -27.21 6.61
C ARG A 28 24.60 -26.01 6.14
N ARG A 29 23.91 -25.13 5.40
CA ARG A 29 24.16 -23.67 5.31
C ARG A 29 25.48 -23.23 4.66
N VAL A 30 25.62 -23.46 3.36
CA VAL A 30 26.39 -22.51 2.53
C VAL A 30 25.47 -21.31 2.26
N GLY A 31 25.94 -20.12 2.62
CA GLY A 31 25.18 -18.88 2.74
C GLY A 31 24.56 -18.32 1.46
N GLU A 32 23.58 -19.02 0.90
CA GLU A 32 22.55 -18.39 0.10
C GLU A 32 21.73 -17.48 1.02
N LEU A 33 21.55 -16.21 0.62
CA LEU A 33 20.56 -15.35 1.24
C LEU A 33 19.22 -16.10 1.20
N PRO A 34 18.47 -16.18 2.33
CA PRO A 34 17.14 -16.74 2.30
C PRO A 34 16.38 -16.09 1.14
N PRO A 35 15.63 -16.85 0.30
CA PRO A 35 14.87 -16.29 -0.81
C PRO A 35 13.94 -15.14 -0.37
N LYS A 36 13.62 -15.07 0.93
CA LYS A 36 12.96 -13.94 1.60
C LYS A 36 13.71 -12.60 1.54
N ILE A 37 15.05 -12.56 1.61
CA ILE A 37 15.84 -11.31 1.58
C ILE A 37 16.00 -10.80 0.15
N LEU A 38 16.31 -11.68 -0.80
CA LEU A 38 16.33 -11.31 -2.23
C LEU A 38 14.92 -10.94 -2.72
N GLY A 39 13.90 -11.64 -2.24
CA GLY A 39 12.49 -11.31 -2.48
C GLY A 39 12.09 -9.99 -1.83
N SER A 40 12.52 -9.70 -0.60
CA SER A 40 12.22 -8.43 0.08
C SER A 40 12.94 -7.27 -0.59
N LEU A 41 14.18 -7.46 -1.04
CA LEU A 41 14.96 -6.46 -1.79
C LEU A 41 14.32 -6.17 -3.15
N ARG A 42 13.86 -7.20 -3.88
CA ARG A 42 13.13 -6.99 -5.15
C ARG A 42 11.79 -6.31 -4.95
N THR A 43 11.06 -6.66 -3.90
CA THR A 43 9.73 -6.09 -3.63
C THR A 43 9.82 -4.68 -3.05
N SER A 44 10.77 -4.39 -2.16
CA SER A 44 11.05 -3.03 -1.68
C SER A 44 11.50 -2.14 -2.84
N ALA A 45 12.40 -2.66 -3.69
CA ALA A 45 12.84 -2.02 -4.92
C ALA A 45 11.68 -1.70 -5.86
N SER A 46 10.85 -2.70 -6.18
CA SER A 46 9.75 -2.55 -7.12
C SER A 46 8.67 -1.61 -6.57
N LYS A 47 8.42 -1.63 -5.26
CA LYS A 47 7.48 -0.72 -4.60
C LYS A 47 7.99 0.72 -4.58
N ALA A 48 9.29 0.93 -4.36
CA ALA A 48 9.89 2.26 -4.48
C ALA A 48 9.82 2.78 -5.93
N GLU A 49 10.00 1.90 -6.92
CA GLU A 49 9.90 2.26 -8.34
C GLU A 49 8.46 2.59 -8.75
N GLU A 50 7.48 1.85 -8.26
CA GLU A 50 6.05 2.16 -8.44
C GLU A 50 5.71 3.53 -7.82
N ILE A 51 6.21 3.82 -6.62
CA ILE A 51 6.01 5.12 -5.95
C ILE A 51 6.66 6.25 -6.77
N ILE A 52 7.91 6.06 -7.24
CA ILE A 52 8.62 7.02 -8.07
C ILE A 52 7.87 7.26 -9.39
N GLN A 53 7.42 6.22 -10.08
CA GLN A 53 6.67 6.34 -11.33
C GLN A 53 5.32 7.03 -11.11
N ARG A 54 4.58 6.65 -10.05
CA ARG A 54 3.28 7.25 -9.73
C ARG A 54 3.43 8.73 -9.40
N ASN A 55 4.45 9.10 -8.64
CA ASN A 55 4.74 10.50 -8.29
C ASN A 55 5.23 11.29 -9.51
N THR A 56 6.05 10.69 -10.37
CA THR A 56 6.51 11.33 -11.62
C THR A 56 5.34 11.60 -12.56
N MET A 57 4.40 10.65 -12.70
CA MET A 57 3.18 10.82 -13.48
C MET A 57 2.24 11.88 -12.90
N ALA A 58 2.10 11.92 -11.57
CA ALA A 58 1.30 12.95 -10.90
C ALA A 58 1.89 14.36 -11.11
N LEU A 59 3.21 14.49 -10.98
CA LEU A 59 3.93 15.75 -11.25
C LEU A 59 3.83 16.16 -12.71
N LYS A 60 4.02 15.22 -13.66
CA LYS A 60 3.90 15.50 -15.08
C LYS A 60 2.50 15.99 -15.45
N ARG A 61 1.44 15.34 -14.94
CA ARG A 61 0.06 15.84 -15.09
C ARG A 61 -0.14 17.22 -14.46
N ALA A 62 0.42 17.47 -13.28
CA ALA A 62 0.31 18.78 -12.65
C ALA A 62 1.00 19.88 -13.47
N ILE A 63 2.14 19.58 -14.08
CA ILE A 63 2.86 20.48 -15.00
C ILE A 63 2.08 20.68 -16.30
N ASP A 64 1.59 19.59 -16.93
CA ASP A 64 0.85 19.64 -18.19
C ASP A 64 -0.48 20.41 -18.04
N MET A 65 -1.19 20.26 -16.91
CA MET A 65 -2.37 21.06 -16.57
C MET A 65 -2.05 22.54 -16.33
N ASN A 66 -0.81 22.88 -15.97
CA ASN A 66 -0.37 24.26 -15.79
C ASN A 66 0.00 24.89 -17.14
N ASN A 67 0.73 24.16 -17.98
CA ASN A 67 1.15 24.63 -19.30
C ASN A 67 -0.02 24.74 -20.29
N SER A 68 -1.01 23.84 -20.21
CA SER A 68 -2.22 23.92 -21.05
C SER A 68 -3.12 25.09 -20.67
N SER A 69 -3.02 25.59 -19.43
CA SER A 69 -3.77 26.75 -18.94
C SER A 69 -3.13 28.08 -19.31
N MET A 70 -1.81 28.13 -19.49
CA MET A 70 -1.11 29.34 -19.97
C MET A 70 -1.23 29.52 -21.49
N ASN A 71 -1.33 28.44 -22.27
CA ASN A 71 -1.45 28.52 -23.72
C ASN A 71 -2.88 28.83 -24.23
N SER A 72 -3.89 28.84 -23.36
CA SER A 72 -5.27 29.20 -23.74
C SER A 72 -5.61 30.68 -23.56
N GLU A 73 -4.69 31.49 -23.02
CA GLU A 73 -4.92 32.91 -22.74
C GLU A 73 -4.43 33.85 -23.86
N ASP A 74 -3.69 33.35 -24.87
CA ASP A 74 -3.10 34.18 -25.93
C ASP A 74 -4.00 34.41 -27.17
N ASP A 75 -5.13 33.71 -27.32
CA ASP A 75 -6.00 33.82 -28.52
C ASP A 75 -7.23 34.72 -28.35
N SER A 76 -7.33 35.48 -27.24
CA SER A 76 -8.44 36.42 -27.00
C SER A 76 -7.97 37.87 -26.80
N SER A 77 -7.01 38.31 -27.60
CA SER A 77 -6.73 39.74 -27.79
C SER A 77 -7.74 40.32 -28.79
N ALA A 78 -8.99 40.45 -28.38
CA ALA A 78 -9.98 41.31 -29.03
C ALA A 78 -10.29 42.47 -28.08
N GLU A 79 -9.92 43.66 -28.51
CA GLU A 79 -10.12 44.95 -27.87
C GLU A 79 -11.54 45.11 -27.30
N LEU A 80 -11.65 45.23 -25.98
CA LEU A 80 -12.82 45.83 -25.33
C LEU A 80 -12.34 46.70 -24.16
N SER A 81 -12.20 47.99 -24.46
CA SER A 81 -12.13 49.06 -23.46
C SER A 81 -13.41 49.06 -22.64
N VAL A 82 -13.32 48.70 -21.36
CA VAL A 82 -14.36 48.97 -20.36
C VAL A 82 -13.68 49.45 -19.08
N GLU A 83 -13.78 50.76 -18.83
CA GLU A 83 -13.69 51.36 -17.50
C GLU A 83 -14.92 50.94 -16.69
N HIS A 84 -14.77 50.20 -15.59
CA HIS A 84 -15.45 50.39 -14.29
C HIS A 84 -15.33 49.15 -13.39
N TYR A 85 -14.94 49.44 -12.13
CA TYR A 85 -15.17 48.75 -10.85
C TYR A 85 -15.08 47.22 -10.71
N GLY A 86 -14.18 46.79 -9.80
CA GLY A 86 -14.26 45.56 -9.00
C GLY A 86 -14.38 44.27 -9.80
N ILE A 87 -13.34 43.46 -9.96
CA ILE A 87 -12.86 42.49 -8.95
C ILE A 87 -11.58 41.87 -9.53
N PRO A 88 -10.42 41.93 -8.84
CA PRO A 88 -9.32 41.00 -9.11
C PRO A 88 -8.87 40.22 -7.87
N THR A 89 -9.69 40.13 -6.83
CA THR A 89 -9.37 39.35 -5.61
C THR A 89 -9.59 37.85 -5.80
N ALA A 90 -10.61 37.44 -6.56
CA ALA A 90 -10.90 36.03 -6.81
C ALA A 90 -9.83 35.33 -7.67
N ALA A 91 -9.34 35.97 -8.74
CA ALA A 91 -8.30 35.42 -9.61
C ALA A 91 -6.93 35.27 -8.90
N LYS A 92 -6.54 36.26 -8.08
CA LYS A 92 -5.32 36.20 -7.25
C LYS A 92 -5.41 35.16 -6.12
N SER A 93 -6.59 34.99 -5.53
CA SER A 93 -6.86 33.96 -4.51
C SER A 93 -6.76 32.54 -5.07
N TYR A 94 -7.26 32.33 -6.30
CA TYR A 94 -7.21 31.04 -6.99
C TYR A 94 -5.77 30.64 -7.35
N ASP A 95 -4.96 31.60 -7.82
CA ASP A 95 -3.57 31.37 -8.19
C ASP A 95 -2.67 31.13 -6.95
N SER A 96 -2.90 31.86 -5.84
CA SER A 96 -2.25 31.56 -4.56
C SER A 96 -2.62 30.17 -4.02
N SER A 97 -3.90 29.79 -4.07
CA SER A 97 -4.34 28.45 -3.62
C SER A 97 -3.75 27.33 -4.46
N ARG A 98 -3.62 27.53 -5.78
CA ARG A 98 -2.97 26.59 -6.70
C ARG A 98 -1.47 26.46 -6.42
N LYS A 99 -0.78 27.58 -6.19
CA LYS A 99 0.64 27.60 -5.82
C LYS A 99 0.88 26.90 -4.48
N GLU A 100 0.06 27.16 -3.47
CA GLU A 100 0.11 26.48 -2.16
C GLU A 100 -0.15 24.96 -2.29
N SER A 101 -1.13 24.56 -3.09
CA SER A 101 -1.43 23.15 -3.36
C SER A 101 -0.26 22.42 -4.04
N THR A 102 0.37 23.04 -5.05
CA THR A 102 1.56 22.44 -5.71
C THR A 102 2.76 22.36 -4.77
N ARG A 103 2.95 23.35 -3.89
CA ARG A 103 4.00 23.34 -2.87
C ARG A 103 3.81 22.19 -1.89
N LEU A 104 2.62 22.04 -1.31
CA LEU A 104 2.30 20.96 -0.39
C LEU A 104 2.48 19.58 -1.06
N SER A 105 2.10 19.46 -2.34
CA SER A 105 2.33 18.24 -3.13
C SER A 105 3.82 17.93 -3.30
N ALA A 106 4.67 18.93 -3.54
CA ALA A 106 6.11 18.75 -3.66
C ALA A 106 6.75 18.38 -2.31
N GLU A 107 6.32 18.98 -1.20
CA GLU A 107 6.78 18.64 0.15
C GLU A 107 6.44 17.19 0.53
N VAL A 108 5.24 16.70 0.18
CA VAL A 108 4.86 15.30 0.37
C VAL A 108 5.74 14.37 -0.49
N THR A 109 6.03 14.78 -1.71
CA THR A 109 6.88 13.99 -2.64
C THR A 109 8.31 13.89 -2.12
N ILE A 110 8.91 14.99 -1.66
CA ILE A 110 10.26 15.00 -1.05
C ILE A 110 10.28 14.11 0.18
N ARG A 111 9.30 14.22 1.08
CA ARG A 111 9.22 13.37 2.27
C ARG A 111 9.17 11.88 1.90
N SER A 112 8.40 11.54 0.87
CA SER A 112 8.32 10.17 0.35
C SER A 112 9.65 9.70 -0.25
N LEU A 113 10.36 10.55 -1.00
CA LEU A 113 11.66 10.23 -1.59
C LEU A 113 12.74 10.08 -0.53
N SER A 114 12.77 10.96 0.48
CA SER A 114 13.70 10.85 1.62
C SER A 114 13.49 9.54 2.39
N GLN A 115 12.23 9.12 2.59
CA GLN A 115 11.94 7.84 3.23
C GLN A 115 12.39 6.64 2.37
N ALA A 116 12.20 6.72 1.05
CA ALA A 116 12.71 5.71 0.11
C ALA A 116 14.26 5.66 0.14
N LEU A 117 14.92 6.81 0.19
CA LEU A 117 16.38 6.92 0.26
C LEU A 117 16.94 6.23 1.50
N VAL A 118 16.34 6.47 2.67
CA VAL A 118 16.72 5.80 3.93
C VAL A 118 16.57 4.27 3.81
N GLY A 119 15.49 3.80 3.18
CA GLY A 119 15.30 2.37 2.92
C GLY A 119 16.38 1.77 2.02
N VAL A 120 16.72 2.45 0.92
CA VAL A 120 17.76 2.02 -0.02
C VAL A 120 19.15 2.03 0.63
N GLN A 121 19.46 3.01 1.48
CA GLN A 121 20.72 3.07 2.24
C GLN A 121 20.84 1.90 3.23
N ALA A 122 19.77 1.57 3.94
CA ALA A 122 19.75 0.42 4.84
C ALA A 122 19.94 -0.91 4.10
N ASP A 123 19.33 -1.05 2.92
CA ASP A 123 19.48 -2.22 2.06
C ASP A 123 20.92 -2.33 1.49
N HIS A 124 21.52 -1.20 1.09
CA HIS A 124 22.91 -1.13 0.67
C HIS A 124 23.88 -1.55 1.78
N ALA A 125 23.68 -1.06 3.01
CA ALA A 125 24.50 -1.43 4.17
C ALA A 125 24.45 -2.94 4.48
N LYS A 126 23.25 -3.54 4.43
CA LYS A 126 23.09 -5.00 4.60
C LYS A 126 23.78 -5.80 3.50
N LEU A 127 23.72 -5.31 2.27
CA LEU A 127 24.36 -5.97 1.13
C LEU A 127 25.88 -5.87 1.22
N GLN A 128 26.41 -4.73 1.68
CA GLN A 128 27.83 -4.52 1.98
C GLN A 128 28.32 -5.52 3.03
N GLU A 129 27.65 -5.62 4.18
CA GLU A 129 28.00 -6.56 5.26
C GLU A 129 27.99 -8.02 4.76
N SER A 130 27.03 -8.36 3.88
CA SER A 130 26.95 -9.69 3.27
C SER A 130 28.08 -9.98 2.29
N CYS A 131 28.56 -8.97 1.56
CA CYS A 131 29.73 -9.07 0.69
C CYS A 131 31.01 -9.24 1.52
N ASP A 132 31.18 -8.46 2.58
CA ASP A 132 32.35 -8.52 3.45
C ASP A 132 32.49 -9.90 4.11
N LYS A 133 31.37 -10.46 4.61
CA LYS A 133 31.32 -11.83 5.14
C LYS A 133 31.73 -12.88 4.09
N ALA A 134 31.24 -12.76 2.86
CA ALA A 134 31.60 -13.69 1.79
C ALA A 134 33.08 -13.56 1.39
N ASN A 135 33.63 -12.35 1.35
CA ASN A 135 35.06 -12.12 1.11
C ASN A 135 35.94 -12.72 2.21
N GLN A 136 35.53 -12.61 3.48
CA GLN A 136 36.24 -13.23 4.59
C GLN A 136 36.22 -14.76 4.51
N GLN A 137 35.08 -15.35 4.13
CA GLN A 137 34.96 -16.79 3.89
C GLN A 137 35.82 -17.26 2.71
N LEU A 138 35.90 -16.46 1.64
CA LEU A 138 36.76 -16.74 0.50
C LEU A 138 38.24 -16.73 0.92
N ALA A 139 38.68 -15.70 1.65
CA ALA A 139 40.06 -15.57 2.10
C ALA A 139 40.49 -16.74 3.02
N THR A 140 39.61 -17.11 3.96
CA THR A 140 39.86 -18.26 4.85
C THR A 140 39.90 -19.58 4.09
N SER A 141 39.01 -19.80 3.12
CA SER A 141 39.02 -21.00 2.28
C SER A 141 40.28 -21.09 1.40
N GLN A 142 40.72 -19.97 0.82
CA GLN A 142 41.96 -19.89 0.06
C GLN A 142 43.20 -20.19 0.92
N GLN A 143 43.20 -19.76 2.17
CA GLN A 143 44.29 -20.08 3.10
C GLN A 143 44.31 -21.59 3.43
N GLN A 144 43.14 -22.20 3.65
CA GLN A 144 43.02 -23.64 3.89
C GLN A 144 43.54 -24.47 2.71
N ILE A 145 43.20 -24.08 1.47
CA ILE A 145 43.70 -24.73 0.25
C ILE A 145 45.22 -24.69 0.22
N LYS A 146 45.84 -23.52 0.42
CA LYS A 146 47.31 -23.40 0.44
C LYS A 146 47.97 -24.32 1.46
N THR A 147 47.35 -24.51 2.63
CA THR A 147 47.84 -25.44 3.65
C THR A 147 47.72 -26.89 3.19
N LEU A 148 46.58 -27.28 2.59
CA LEU A 148 46.37 -28.63 2.07
C LEU A 148 47.31 -28.95 0.89
N GLU A 149 47.50 -28.01 -0.03
CA GLU A 149 48.47 -28.13 -1.14
C GLU A 149 49.90 -28.32 -0.64
N ALA A 150 50.30 -27.58 0.40
CA ALA A 150 51.61 -27.76 1.03
C ALA A 150 51.75 -29.15 1.67
N THR A 151 50.72 -29.63 2.37
CA THR A 151 50.71 -30.98 2.96
C THR A 151 50.77 -32.07 1.89
N LEU A 152 50.02 -31.93 0.79
CA LEU A 152 50.09 -32.86 -0.35
C LEU A 152 51.51 -32.91 -0.94
N LYS A 153 52.15 -31.76 -1.12
CA LYS A 153 53.52 -31.69 -1.63
C LYS A 153 54.51 -32.40 -0.71
N GLU A 154 54.41 -32.21 0.61
CA GLU A 154 55.25 -32.93 1.58
C GLU A 154 55.03 -34.46 1.52
N ARG A 155 53.78 -34.90 1.30
CA ARG A 155 53.48 -36.33 1.13
C ARG A 155 54.06 -36.88 -0.17
N ASP A 156 53.99 -36.13 -1.27
CA ASP A 156 54.60 -36.50 -2.54
C ASP A 156 56.13 -36.63 -2.43
N GLU A 157 56.79 -35.68 -1.77
CA GLU A 157 58.23 -35.73 -1.48
C GLU A 157 58.59 -36.95 -0.61
N THR A 158 57.74 -37.29 0.36
CA THR A 158 57.92 -38.48 1.22
C THR A 158 57.76 -39.78 0.43
N VAL A 159 56.76 -39.88 -0.45
CA VAL A 159 56.54 -41.06 -1.30
C VAL A 159 57.70 -41.23 -2.27
N ALA A 160 58.14 -40.17 -2.94
CA ALA A 160 59.30 -40.20 -3.83
C ALA A 160 60.57 -40.66 -3.09
N SER A 161 60.81 -40.14 -1.88
CA SER A 161 61.96 -40.53 -1.05
C SER A 161 61.90 -42.01 -0.64
N LEU A 162 60.71 -42.53 -0.29
CA LEU A 162 60.51 -43.95 0.05
C LEU A 162 60.69 -44.84 -1.18
N GLN A 163 60.23 -44.41 -2.35
CA GLN A 163 60.41 -45.11 -3.62
C GLN A 163 61.89 -45.20 -4.01
N GLU A 164 62.63 -44.09 -3.95
CA GLU A 164 64.08 -44.06 -4.20
C GLU A 164 64.84 -44.96 -3.21
N ALA A 165 64.46 -44.95 -1.93
CA ALA A 165 65.08 -45.81 -0.91
C ALA A 165 64.80 -47.30 -1.15
N MET A 166 63.60 -47.66 -1.62
CA MET A 166 63.28 -49.05 -1.98
C MET A 166 64.04 -49.49 -3.23
N GLU A 167 64.18 -48.64 -4.25
CA GLU A 167 64.92 -48.95 -5.48
C GLU A 167 66.42 -49.12 -5.22
N ALA A 168 67.01 -48.22 -4.42
CA ALA A 168 68.40 -48.33 -3.98
C ALA A 168 68.61 -49.54 -3.04
N GLY A 169 67.62 -49.80 -2.19
CA GLY A 169 67.63 -50.90 -1.24
C GLY A 169 67.52 -52.27 -1.89
N ALA A 170 66.68 -52.41 -2.93
CA ALA A 170 66.57 -53.60 -3.76
C ALA A 170 67.84 -53.88 -4.60
N ALA A 171 68.67 -52.87 -4.83
CA ALA A 171 70.01 -53.04 -5.43
C ALA A 171 71.06 -53.57 -4.44
N THR A 172 70.73 -53.62 -3.14
CA THR A 172 71.51 -54.26 -2.06
C THR A 172 70.70 -55.42 -1.46
N GLU A 173 71.31 -56.37 -0.77
CA GLU A 173 70.58 -57.51 -0.17
C GLU A 173 69.77 -57.10 1.08
N GLN A 174 68.76 -56.24 0.90
CA GLN A 174 67.85 -55.82 1.96
C GLN A 174 66.74 -56.86 2.17
N SER A 175 66.31 -57.04 3.42
CA SER A 175 65.33 -58.07 3.81
C SER A 175 63.96 -57.81 3.16
N GLU A 176 63.28 -58.85 2.68
CA GLU A 176 61.92 -58.83 2.12
C GLU A 176 60.93 -58.11 3.06
N THR A 177 61.13 -58.22 4.37
CA THR A 177 60.35 -57.52 5.40
C THR A 177 60.45 -55.99 5.35
N ASP A 178 61.61 -55.44 4.95
CA ASP A 178 61.83 -53.99 4.92
C ASP A 178 61.14 -53.37 3.69
N VAL A 179 61.12 -54.12 2.57
CA VAL A 179 60.39 -53.75 1.34
C VAL A 179 58.89 -53.80 1.59
N GLU A 180 58.37 -54.87 2.20
CA GLU A 180 56.94 -54.96 2.54
C GLU A 180 56.48 -53.84 3.48
N GLN A 181 57.32 -53.45 4.45
CA GLN A 181 57.01 -52.35 5.36
C GLN A 181 57.01 -50.99 4.65
N ALA A 182 57.95 -50.76 3.73
CA ALA A 182 58.01 -49.55 2.92
C ALA A 182 56.82 -49.45 1.96
N GLU A 183 56.42 -50.54 1.31
CA GLU A 183 55.22 -50.59 0.46
C GLU A 183 53.94 -50.33 1.25
N ALA A 184 53.79 -50.94 2.44
CA ALA A 184 52.64 -50.68 3.31
C ALA A 184 52.57 -49.21 3.72
N ARG A 185 53.72 -48.57 3.98
CA ARG A 185 53.80 -47.15 4.30
C ARG A 185 53.46 -46.26 3.10
N ILE A 186 53.92 -46.59 1.89
CA ILE A 186 53.54 -45.90 0.66
C ILE A 186 52.03 -46.01 0.42
N ARG A 187 51.45 -47.21 0.53
CA ARG A 187 49.99 -47.41 0.39
C ARG A 187 49.20 -46.58 1.39
N SER A 188 49.66 -46.48 2.63
CA SER A 188 49.03 -45.63 3.66
C SER A 188 49.07 -44.15 3.26
N ILE A 189 50.21 -43.66 2.77
CA ILE A 189 50.36 -42.25 2.36
C ILE A 189 49.52 -41.95 1.12
N LEU A 190 49.42 -42.88 0.16
CA LEU A 190 48.57 -42.72 -1.02
C LEU A 190 47.07 -42.63 -0.65
N ASN A 191 46.60 -43.44 0.30
CA ASN A 191 45.22 -43.34 0.80
C ASN A 191 44.95 -41.98 1.48
N GLU A 192 45.92 -41.47 2.26
CA GLU A 192 45.82 -40.12 2.86
C GLU A 192 45.80 -39.02 1.78
N LYS A 193 46.58 -39.20 0.71
CA LYS A 193 46.63 -38.30 -0.44
C LYS A 193 45.27 -38.20 -1.14
N GLU A 194 44.63 -39.34 -1.42
CA GLU A 194 43.29 -39.37 -2.03
C GLU A 194 42.25 -38.62 -1.18
N LEU A 195 42.32 -38.74 0.16
CA LEU A 195 41.44 -38.01 1.07
C LEU A 195 41.69 -36.50 1.05
N LEU A 196 42.97 -36.08 0.99
CA LEU A 196 43.36 -34.68 0.88
C LEU A 196 42.94 -34.07 -0.46
N GLU A 197 43.09 -34.80 -1.57
CA GLU A 197 42.64 -34.39 -2.91
C GLU A 197 41.12 -34.25 -2.98
N ALA A 198 40.36 -35.20 -2.39
CA ALA A 198 38.91 -35.09 -2.27
C ALA A 198 38.50 -33.84 -1.45
N THR A 199 39.21 -33.57 -0.36
CA THR A 199 38.97 -32.38 0.48
C THR A 199 39.27 -31.08 -0.28
N LEU A 200 40.35 -31.02 -1.05
CA LEU A 200 40.68 -29.88 -1.91
C LEU A 200 39.59 -29.64 -2.96
N HIS A 201 39.13 -30.71 -3.61
CA HIS A 201 38.06 -30.61 -4.61
C HIS A 201 36.78 -30.01 -4.02
N GLU A 202 36.38 -30.43 -2.81
CA GLU A 202 35.23 -29.86 -2.10
C GLU A 202 35.43 -28.36 -1.78
N LYS A 203 36.64 -27.97 -1.39
CA LYS A 203 36.98 -26.56 -1.10
C LYS A 203 36.97 -25.71 -2.37
N ASP A 204 37.46 -26.23 -3.49
CA ASP A 204 37.41 -25.55 -4.79
C ASP A 204 35.96 -25.33 -5.24
N GLN A 205 35.10 -26.33 -5.10
CA GLN A 205 33.66 -26.18 -5.37
C GLN A 205 33.01 -25.11 -4.46
N THR A 206 33.40 -25.08 -3.18
CA THR A 206 32.93 -24.07 -2.22
C THR A 206 33.35 -22.67 -2.66
N ILE A 207 34.61 -22.49 -3.09
CA ILE A 207 35.13 -21.22 -3.60
C ILE A 207 34.39 -20.79 -4.87
N ALA A 208 34.18 -21.69 -5.83
CA ALA A 208 33.46 -21.39 -7.06
C ALA A 208 32.02 -20.93 -6.76
N SER A 209 31.35 -21.57 -5.80
CA SER A 209 30.02 -21.18 -5.33
C SER A 209 30.02 -19.78 -4.68
N LEU A 210 30.98 -19.50 -3.80
CA LEU A 210 31.13 -18.19 -3.15
C LEU A 210 31.43 -17.08 -4.16
N GLN A 211 32.30 -17.34 -5.14
CA GLN A 211 32.61 -16.39 -6.23
C GLN A 211 31.38 -16.09 -7.09
N LYS A 212 30.59 -17.11 -7.43
CA LYS A 212 29.32 -16.94 -8.16
C LYS A 212 28.34 -16.08 -7.34
N SER A 213 28.21 -16.35 -6.04
CA SER A 213 27.38 -15.54 -5.13
C SER A 213 27.84 -14.08 -5.05
N LEU A 214 29.14 -13.84 -4.91
CA LEU A 214 29.74 -12.49 -4.90
C LEU A 214 29.47 -11.74 -6.21
N SER A 215 29.60 -12.41 -7.35
CA SER A 215 29.31 -11.80 -8.66
C SER A 215 27.85 -11.34 -8.76
N GLY A 216 26.90 -12.15 -8.29
CA GLY A 216 25.49 -11.79 -8.26
C GLY A 216 25.20 -10.62 -7.31
N LYS A 217 25.84 -10.60 -6.13
CA LYS A 217 25.72 -9.49 -5.17
C LYS A 217 26.29 -8.20 -5.74
N LYS A 218 27.40 -8.25 -6.49
CA LYS A 218 28.01 -7.08 -7.15
C LYS A 218 27.05 -6.43 -8.13
N THR A 219 26.39 -7.22 -8.99
CA THR A 219 25.38 -6.69 -9.93
C THR A 219 24.22 -6.00 -9.20
N VAL A 220 23.75 -6.58 -8.10
CA VAL A 220 22.70 -5.95 -7.27
C VAL A 220 23.20 -4.66 -6.62
N ALA A 221 24.44 -4.63 -6.13
CA ALA A 221 25.05 -3.45 -5.55
C ALA A 221 25.13 -2.29 -6.55
N GLU A 222 25.56 -2.57 -7.78
CA GLU A 222 25.63 -1.58 -8.87
C GLU A 222 24.24 -1.03 -9.23
N GLN A 223 23.22 -1.89 -9.30
CA GLN A 223 21.84 -1.47 -9.52
C GLN A 223 21.31 -0.57 -8.39
N VAL A 224 21.57 -0.95 -7.14
CA VAL A 224 21.17 -0.16 -5.96
C VAL A 224 21.88 1.20 -5.96
N ALA A 225 23.18 1.24 -6.27
CA ALA A 225 23.95 2.49 -6.36
C ALA A 225 23.43 3.41 -7.47
N GLY A 226 23.15 2.89 -8.66
CA GLY A 226 22.57 3.67 -9.76
C GLY A 226 21.21 4.27 -9.40
N ARG A 227 20.37 3.51 -8.68
CA ARG A 227 19.05 3.98 -8.23
C ARG A 227 19.14 5.01 -7.12
N LEU A 228 20.07 4.83 -6.16
CA LEU A 228 20.36 5.82 -5.13
C LEU A 228 20.75 7.16 -5.77
N GLY A 229 21.64 7.14 -6.75
CA GLY A 229 22.05 8.34 -7.49
C GLY A 229 20.90 9.02 -8.23
N ALA A 230 19.97 8.25 -8.80
CA ALA A 230 18.78 8.79 -9.46
C ALA A 230 17.83 9.48 -8.47
N VAL A 231 17.57 8.86 -7.31
CA VAL A 231 16.72 9.43 -6.24
C VAL A 231 17.34 10.72 -5.69
N MET A 232 18.65 10.73 -5.43
CA MET A 232 19.34 11.92 -4.94
C MET A 232 19.22 13.10 -5.91
N LYS A 233 19.45 12.87 -7.21
CA LYS A 233 19.28 13.91 -8.24
C LYS A 233 17.85 14.46 -8.30
N GLN A 234 16.84 13.58 -8.20
CA GLN A 234 15.44 14.01 -8.18
C GLN A 234 15.11 14.84 -6.93
N GLN A 235 15.66 14.47 -5.77
CA GLN A 235 15.47 15.22 -4.54
C GLN A 235 16.10 16.62 -4.65
N GLU A 236 17.33 16.73 -5.15
CA GLU A 236 18.00 18.02 -5.38
C GLU A 236 17.20 18.93 -6.32
N GLN A 237 16.65 18.38 -7.41
CA GLN A 237 15.82 19.14 -8.35
C GLN A 237 14.52 19.66 -7.71
N LEU A 238 13.87 18.84 -6.89
CA LEU A 238 12.66 19.24 -6.19
C LEU A 238 12.94 20.28 -5.09
N GLU A 239 14.06 20.15 -4.38
CA GLU A 239 14.51 21.15 -3.38
C GLU A 239 14.79 22.50 -4.03
N ALA A 240 15.47 22.52 -5.18
CA ALA A 240 15.70 23.76 -5.95
C ALA A 240 14.38 24.42 -6.39
N THR A 241 13.44 23.61 -6.90
CA THR A 241 12.11 24.09 -7.33
C THR A 241 11.32 24.67 -6.14
N LEU A 242 11.36 24.00 -4.97
CA LEU A 242 10.73 24.52 -3.76
C LEU A 242 11.35 25.82 -3.28
N GLN A 243 12.68 25.93 -3.34
CA GLN A 243 13.39 27.15 -2.94
C GLN A 243 13.00 28.33 -3.83
N GLU A 244 12.94 28.14 -5.14
CA GLU A 244 12.49 29.15 -6.10
C GLU A 244 11.05 29.59 -5.81
N ARG A 245 10.14 28.65 -5.57
CA ARG A 245 8.74 28.97 -5.25
C ARG A 245 8.58 29.67 -3.90
N ASN A 246 9.34 29.26 -2.89
CA ASN A 246 9.32 29.93 -1.59
C ASN A 246 9.79 31.39 -1.71
N GLN A 247 10.78 31.65 -2.57
CA GLN A 247 11.20 33.01 -2.88
C GLN A 247 10.09 33.80 -3.57
N THR A 248 9.44 33.24 -4.60
CA THR A 248 8.31 33.91 -5.26
C THR A 248 7.16 34.23 -4.30
N ILE A 249 6.84 33.30 -3.37
CA ILE A 249 5.81 33.54 -2.34
C ILE A 249 6.25 34.67 -1.40
N ALA A 250 7.52 34.73 -1.01
CA ALA A 250 8.04 35.80 -0.17
C ALA A 250 7.95 37.16 -0.88
N ASP A 251 8.31 37.23 -2.17
CA ASP A 251 8.26 38.45 -2.98
C ASP A 251 6.81 38.94 -3.19
N LEU A 252 5.87 38.01 -3.42
CA LEU A 252 4.45 38.32 -3.51
C LEU A 252 3.89 38.83 -2.19
N LYS A 253 4.28 38.23 -1.05
CA LYS A 253 3.89 38.71 0.28
C LYS A 253 4.44 40.11 0.56
N ALA A 254 5.70 40.36 0.22
CA ALA A 254 6.31 41.68 0.36
C ALA A 254 5.59 42.74 -0.49
N SER A 255 5.26 42.40 -1.73
CA SER A 255 4.50 43.27 -2.64
C SER A 255 3.08 43.54 -2.13
N GLN A 256 2.42 42.53 -1.55
CA GLN A 256 1.12 42.69 -0.92
C GLN A 256 1.20 43.62 0.30
N THR A 257 2.20 43.44 1.18
CA THR A 257 2.38 44.34 2.33
C THR A 257 2.66 45.77 1.92
N GLU A 258 3.44 45.98 0.85
CA GLU A 258 3.72 47.33 0.34
C GLU A 258 2.49 47.97 -0.31
N SER A 259 1.71 47.20 -1.09
CA SER A 259 0.43 47.66 -1.64
C SER A 259 -0.56 48.04 -0.53
N THR A 260 -0.64 47.24 0.53
CA THR A 260 -1.49 47.55 1.70
C THR A 260 -1.01 48.82 2.40
N ARG A 261 0.31 48.99 2.56
CA ARG A 261 0.90 50.19 3.16
C ARG A 261 0.63 51.46 2.34
N VAL A 262 0.68 51.38 1.02
CA VAL A 262 0.48 52.52 0.12
C VAL A 262 -0.99 52.90 -0.01
N HIS A 263 -1.91 51.94 0.05
CA HIS A 263 -3.34 52.19 -0.12
C HIS A 263 -4.11 52.43 1.19
N ALA A 264 -3.59 51.98 2.34
CA ALA A 264 -4.23 52.19 3.64
C ALA A 264 -4.55 53.66 3.99
N PRO A 265 -3.69 54.66 3.69
CA PRO A 265 -4.02 56.07 3.97
C PRO A 265 -5.16 56.59 3.09
N ARG A 266 -5.18 56.20 1.80
CA ARG A 266 -6.20 56.63 0.84
C ARG A 266 -7.55 55.97 1.12
N GLU A 267 -7.56 54.73 1.61
CA GLU A 267 -8.77 54.08 2.11
C GLU A 267 -9.29 54.74 3.38
N ALA A 268 -8.42 55.15 4.30
CA ALA A 268 -8.80 55.91 5.49
C ALA A 268 -9.40 57.30 5.14
N ASP A 269 -8.79 58.04 4.21
CA ASP A 269 -9.29 59.34 3.75
C ASP A 269 -10.65 59.22 3.03
N LEU A 270 -10.85 58.15 2.26
CA LEU A 270 -12.15 57.86 1.62
C LEU A 270 -13.21 57.47 2.65
N GLN A 271 -12.83 56.73 3.70
CA GLN A 271 -13.72 56.37 4.79
C GLN A 271 -14.18 57.60 5.57
N GLU A 272 -13.27 58.53 5.88
CA GLU A 272 -13.58 59.81 6.53
C GLU A 272 -14.48 60.70 5.65
N HIS A 273 -14.24 60.75 4.33
CA HIS A 273 -15.11 61.49 3.41
C HIS A 273 -16.50 60.88 3.27
N VAL A 274 -16.63 59.55 3.29
CA VAL A 274 -17.93 58.87 3.29
C VAL A 274 -18.68 59.16 4.60
N GLU A 275 -17.98 59.21 5.73
CA GLU A 275 -18.55 59.54 7.04
C GLU A 275 -19.01 61.01 7.13
N ALA A 276 -18.31 61.93 6.45
CA ALA A 276 -18.68 63.34 6.36
C ALA A 276 -19.84 63.63 5.38
N VAL A 277 -19.99 62.83 4.31
CA VAL A 277 -21.08 62.95 3.33
C VAL A 277 -22.36 62.27 3.82
N LEU A 278 -22.23 61.24 4.67
CA LEU A 278 -23.33 60.53 5.31
C LEU A 278 -23.67 61.08 6.71
N GLN A 279 -23.67 62.40 6.89
CA GLN A 279 -24.50 63.01 7.95
C GLN A 279 -25.89 63.37 7.39
N PRO A 280 -26.86 62.43 7.35
CA PRO A 280 -28.24 62.81 7.57
C PRO A 280 -28.33 63.42 8.96
N THR A 281 -29.15 64.46 9.12
CA THR A 281 -29.54 64.96 10.44
C THR A 281 -29.97 63.77 11.30
N ASP A 282 -29.31 63.55 12.44
CA ASP A 282 -29.50 62.37 13.32
C ASP A 282 -30.99 62.07 13.64
N THR A 283 -31.84 63.09 13.55
CA THR A 283 -33.30 63.00 13.66
C THR A 283 -33.95 62.10 12.60
N ASP A 284 -33.54 62.13 11.34
CA ASP A 284 -34.21 61.38 10.27
C ASP A 284 -33.87 59.88 10.32
N VAL A 285 -32.68 59.52 10.82
CA VAL A 285 -32.28 58.11 10.99
C VAL A 285 -32.89 57.52 12.26
N GLU A 286 -33.03 58.30 13.34
CA GLU A 286 -33.73 57.85 14.54
C GLU A 286 -35.22 57.62 14.27
N ASP A 287 -35.88 58.49 13.51
CA ASP A 287 -37.29 58.32 13.13
C ASP A 287 -37.49 57.08 12.26
N VAL A 288 -36.65 56.85 11.24
CA VAL A 288 -36.73 55.64 10.40
C VAL A 288 -36.39 54.38 11.19
N ARG A 289 -35.45 54.43 12.15
CA ARG A 289 -35.16 53.29 13.05
C ARG A 289 -36.35 52.97 13.94
N LYS A 290 -37.00 54.00 14.48
CA LYS A 290 -38.18 53.82 15.32
C LYS A 290 -39.35 53.23 14.54
N GLU A 291 -39.62 53.74 13.33
CA GLU A 291 -40.65 53.16 12.44
C GLU A 291 -40.33 51.71 12.07
N ARG A 292 -39.06 51.40 11.80
CA ARG A 292 -38.62 50.02 11.54
C ARG A 292 -38.82 49.12 12.75
N ASP A 293 -38.44 49.57 13.95
CA ASP A 293 -38.55 48.78 15.17
C ASP A 293 -40.02 48.54 15.55
N GLU A 294 -40.90 49.54 15.36
CA GLU A 294 -42.35 49.40 15.50
C GLU A 294 -42.95 48.42 14.47
N ALA A 295 -42.46 48.45 13.22
CA ALA A 295 -42.87 47.52 12.17
C ALA A 295 -42.41 46.08 12.46
N VAL A 296 -41.18 45.90 12.99
CA VAL A 296 -40.67 44.60 13.42
C VAL A 296 -41.50 44.05 14.59
N GLU A 297 -41.81 44.87 15.59
CA GLU A 297 -42.67 44.45 16.71
C GLU A 297 -44.07 44.04 16.23
N CYS A 298 -44.63 44.75 15.23
CA CYS A 298 -45.90 44.38 14.60
C CYS A 298 -45.82 43.03 13.86
N LEU A 299 -44.71 42.77 13.16
CA LEU A 299 -44.49 41.50 12.46
C LEU A 299 -44.30 40.35 13.44
N GLU A 300 -43.56 40.53 14.53
CA GLU A 300 -43.40 39.52 15.58
C GLU A 300 -44.75 39.16 16.23
N LYS A 301 -45.59 40.16 16.52
CA LYS A 301 -46.95 39.94 17.02
C LYS A 301 -47.83 39.19 16.00
N ALA A 302 -47.71 39.51 14.72
CA ALA A 302 -48.45 38.82 13.66
C ALA A 302 -48.00 37.35 13.52
N MET A 303 -46.70 37.09 13.58
CA MET A 303 -46.15 35.73 13.56
C MET A 303 -46.60 34.92 14.79
N ALA A 304 -46.57 35.50 15.98
CA ALA A 304 -47.05 34.83 17.19
C ALA A 304 -48.54 34.47 17.13
N LEU A 305 -49.37 35.33 16.51
CA LEU A 305 -50.77 35.02 16.24
C LEU A 305 -50.92 33.89 15.21
N GLN A 306 -50.09 33.89 14.16
CA GLN A 306 -50.10 32.82 13.17
C GLN A 306 -49.74 31.46 13.79
N GLU A 307 -48.67 31.39 14.60
CA GLU A 307 -48.26 30.18 15.31
C GLU A 307 -49.39 29.66 16.23
N ARG A 308 -50.08 30.57 16.92
CA ARG A 308 -51.24 30.21 17.75
C ARG A 308 -52.39 29.64 16.94
N VAL A 309 -52.71 30.22 15.79
CA VAL A 309 -53.76 29.72 14.89
C VAL A 309 -53.39 28.33 14.33
N GLU A 310 -52.12 28.14 13.96
CA GLU A 310 -51.62 26.83 13.50
C GLU A 310 -51.72 25.76 14.59
N ALA A 311 -51.37 26.09 15.83
CA ALA A 311 -51.55 25.19 16.98
C ALA A 311 -53.02 24.84 17.24
N GLU A 312 -53.93 25.82 17.15
CA GLU A 312 -55.38 25.58 17.29
C GLU A 312 -55.93 24.70 16.15
N LEU A 313 -55.45 24.89 14.91
CA LEU A 313 -55.82 24.04 13.77
C LEU A 313 -55.31 22.61 13.94
N GLN A 314 -54.09 22.44 14.43
CA GLN A 314 -53.52 21.12 14.74
C GLN A 314 -54.35 20.40 15.81
N GLN A 315 -54.70 21.08 16.90
CA GLN A 315 -55.56 20.54 17.95
C GLN A 315 -56.95 20.13 17.42
N ARG A 316 -57.55 20.95 16.55
CA ARG A 316 -58.84 20.61 15.92
C ARG A 316 -58.72 19.39 15.01
N ASN A 317 -57.64 19.26 14.25
CA ASN A 317 -57.41 18.09 13.40
C ASN A 317 -57.25 16.80 14.22
N GLU A 318 -56.52 16.86 15.33
CA GLU A 318 -56.42 15.73 16.27
C GLU A 318 -57.78 15.34 16.86
N THR A 319 -58.60 16.35 17.21
CA THR A 319 -59.96 16.13 17.70
C THR A 319 -60.85 15.48 16.63
N ILE A 320 -60.78 15.94 15.38
CA ILE A 320 -61.53 15.37 14.26
C ILE A 320 -61.10 13.91 14.01
N ALA A 321 -59.80 13.60 14.09
CA ALA A 321 -59.31 12.23 13.96
C ALA A 321 -59.88 11.32 15.06
N SER A 322 -59.82 11.75 16.33
CA SER A 322 -60.40 11.03 17.46
C SER A 322 -61.92 10.79 17.31
N LEU A 323 -62.66 11.80 16.83
CA LEU A 323 -64.10 11.66 16.56
C LEU A 323 -64.38 10.68 15.42
N ARG A 324 -63.54 10.63 14.37
CA ARG A 324 -63.67 9.66 13.28
C ARG A 324 -63.43 8.22 13.76
N ASP A 325 -62.41 8.00 14.60
CA ASP A 325 -62.12 6.68 15.17
C ASP A 325 -63.25 6.21 16.10
N SER A 326 -63.79 7.13 16.91
CA SER A 326 -64.96 6.85 17.76
C SER A 326 -66.20 6.51 16.93
N LEU A 327 -66.47 7.26 15.86
CA LEU A 327 -67.58 7.00 14.95
C LEU A 327 -67.43 5.65 14.22
N ALA A 328 -66.22 5.30 13.78
CA ALA A 328 -65.94 3.99 13.18
C ALA A 328 -66.21 2.86 14.19
N THR A 329 -65.76 3.02 15.43
CA THR A 329 -66.01 2.07 16.52
C THR A 329 -67.51 1.92 16.78
N GLN A 330 -68.26 3.02 16.88
CA GLN A 330 -69.71 2.98 17.04
C GLN A 330 -70.41 2.33 15.84
N SER A 331 -69.96 2.59 14.62
CA SER A 331 -70.49 1.97 13.40
C SER A 331 -70.33 0.45 13.43
N THR A 332 -69.15 -0.05 13.83
CA THR A 332 -68.93 -1.50 13.99
C THR A 332 -69.80 -2.11 15.10
N ALA A 333 -70.00 -1.40 16.22
CA ALA A 333 -70.85 -1.86 17.31
C ALA A 333 -72.32 -1.95 16.87
N VAL A 334 -72.80 -0.97 16.08
CA VAL A 334 -74.16 -1.00 15.50
C VAL A 334 -74.30 -2.18 14.55
N GLN A 335 -73.33 -2.43 13.67
CA GLN A 335 -73.36 -3.59 12.76
C GLN A 335 -73.44 -4.91 13.52
N GLN A 336 -72.69 -5.07 14.61
CA GLN A 336 -72.76 -6.26 15.47
C GLN A 336 -74.13 -6.43 16.13
N VAL A 337 -74.74 -5.34 16.59
CA VAL A 337 -76.09 -5.38 17.17
C VAL A 337 -77.14 -5.75 16.12
N GLU A 338 -77.04 -5.17 14.92
CA GLU A 338 -77.92 -5.53 13.80
C GLU A 338 -77.79 -7.01 13.41
N GLU A 339 -76.57 -7.54 13.39
CA GLU A 339 -76.33 -8.95 13.07
C GLU A 339 -76.92 -9.89 14.14
N ARG A 340 -76.70 -9.60 15.43
CA ARG A 340 -77.34 -10.34 16.53
C ARG A 340 -78.86 -10.28 16.47
N LEU A 341 -79.43 -9.14 16.08
CA LEU A 341 -80.87 -8.99 15.91
C LEU A 341 -81.39 -9.86 14.76
N ARG A 342 -80.67 -9.90 13.62
CA ARG A 342 -81.02 -10.79 12.49
C ARG A 342 -80.95 -12.26 12.89
N GLU A 343 -79.93 -12.67 13.63
CA GLU A 343 -79.81 -14.04 14.16
C GLU A 343 -80.97 -14.38 15.11
N ALA A 344 -81.32 -13.47 16.03
CA ALA A 344 -82.42 -13.67 16.96
C ALA A 344 -83.78 -13.79 16.24
N LEU A 345 -84.03 -12.97 15.22
CA LEU A 345 -85.24 -13.06 14.39
C LEU A 345 -85.30 -14.40 13.62
N LEU A 346 -84.17 -14.86 13.09
CA LEU A 346 -84.10 -16.15 12.39
C LEU A 346 -84.32 -17.34 13.35
N GLN A 347 -83.80 -17.26 14.58
CA GLN A 347 -84.10 -18.23 15.64
C GLN A 347 -85.58 -18.21 16.02
N GLN A 348 -86.19 -17.02 16.15
CA GLN A 348 -87.62 -16.90 16.41
C GLN A 348 -88.45 -17.55 15.31
N GLU A 349 -88.14 -17.29 14.04
CA GLU A 349 -88.84 -17.89 12.90
C GLU A 349 -88.70 -19.43 12.90
N GLN A 350 -87.51 -19.96 13.21
CA GLN A 350 -87.30 -21.40 13.36
C GLN A 350 -88.16 -21.99 14.48
N LEU A 351 -88.22 -21.34 15.64
CA LEU A 351 -89.05 -21.76 16.77
C LEU A 351 -90.54 -21.71 16.43
N GLU A 352 -91.00 -20.69 15.71
CA GLU A 352 -92.37 -20.58 15.22
C GLU A 352 -92.70 -21.71 14.23
N GLN A 353 -91.80 -22.01 13.29
CA GLN A 353 -91.96 -23.15 12.36
C GLN A 353 -91.97 -24.50 13.09
N GLU A 354 -91.14 -24.67 14.12
CA GLU A 354 -91.13 -25.88 14.96
C GLU A 354 -92.42 -26.02 15.77
N LEU A 355 -92.89 -24.92 16.38
CA LEU A 355 -94.16 -24.88 17.10
C LEU A 355 -95.32 -25.27 16.18
N ASP A 356 -95.37 -24.72 14.97
CA ASP A 356 -96.36 -25.08 13.95
C ASP A 356 -96.28 -26.56 13.55
N ARG A 357 -95.08 -27.12 13.40
CA ARG A 357 -94.88 -28.56 13.14
C ARG A 357 -95.40 -29.41 14.30
N VAL A 358 -95.11 -29.03 15.54
CA VAL A 358 -95.58 -29.74 16.75
C VAL A 358 -97.10 -29.67 16.86
N LEU A 359 -97.69 -28.49 16.65
CA LEU A 359 -99.14 -28.30 16.65
C LEU A 359 -99.83 -29.11 15.54
N LYS A 360 -99.24 -29.20 14.33
CA LYS A 360 -99.73 -30.07 13.25
C LYS A 360 -99.63 -31.56 13.61
N LYS A 361 -98.55 -32.00 14.26
CA LYS A 361 -98.40 -33.41 14.72
C LYS A 361 -99.37 -33.77 15.84
N ASN A 362 -99.63 -32.84 16.75
CA ASN A 362 -100.55 -33.02 17.88
C ASN A 362 -102.00 -32.64 17.55
N ARG A 363 -102.35 -32.45 16.26
CA ARG A 363 -103.74 -32.23 15.88
C ARG A 363 -104.57 -33.43 16.32
N PRO A 364 -105.62 -33.24 17.13
CA PRO A 364 -106.46 -34.33 17.56
C PRO A 364 -107.13 -35.01 16.36
N TRP A 365 -107.00 -36.34 16.26
CA TRP A 365 -107.42 -37.18 15.14
C TRP A 365 -108.90 -37.06 14.74
N TRP A 366 -109.75 -36.48 15.60
CA TRP A 366 -111.17 -36.23 15.32
C TRP A 366 -111.48 -35.01 14.44
N GLN A 367 -110.48 -34.18 14.05
CA GLN A 367 -110.68 -33.02 13.16
C GLN A 367 -110.52 -33.33 11.64
N CYS A 368 -110.41 -34.58 11.23
CA CYS A 368 -110.35 -34.98 9.81
C CYS A 368 -111.64 -35.66 9.30
N ARG A 369 -112.82 -35.20 9.75
CA ARG A 369 -114.12 -35.70 9.26
C ARG A 369 -114.97 -34.61 8.64
#